data_AF-R5CBF8-F1
#
_entry.id   AF-R5CBF8-F1
#
_cell.length_a   1.000
_cell.length_b   1.000
_cell.length_c   1.000
_cell.angle_alpha   90.00
_cell.angle_beta   90.00
_cell.angle_gamma   90.00
#
_symmetry.space_group_name_H-M   'P 1'
#
loop_
_entity.id
_entity.type
_entity.pdbx_description
1 polymer ?
#
loop_
_entity_poly.entity_id
_entity_poly.type
_entity_poly.pdbx_seq_one_letter_code
_entity_poly.pdbx_strand_id
1 'polypeptide(L)'
;MVIIIVISIMVLCGIALLILYTVTISKEKKEEFNEWKKKLELKYGGTTLVIQTGIYEDKDNSILVFDCQKIIIMNGITYTYNEILDFDINNQMSYKTSTSTGSMLGRAVVGGVLTGGVGAFVGGATARKKTKTTIEKYKVNIYIRRMNSPLVTITTEYVSVVNTISAVLKNIIDGNNKMS
;
A
#
# COMPACT_ATOMS: atom_id res chain seq x y z
N MET A 1 11.27 6.70 -51.71
CA MET A 1 10.98 5.38 -51.11
C MET A 1 12.06 4.95 -50.12
N VAL A 2 13.34 4.88 -50.51
CA VAL A 2 14.45 4.42 -49.64
C VAL A 2 14.60 5.24 -48.35
N ILE A 3 14.55 6.57 -48.43
CA ILE A 3 14.71 7.47 -47.26
C ILE A 3 13.62 7.21 -46.20
N ILE A 4 12.37 6.98 -46.63
CA ILE A 4 11.24 6.72 -45.73
C ILE A 4 11.44 5.39 -44.98
N ILE A 5 11.96 4.37 -45.66
CA ILE A 5 12.26 3.06 -45.05
C ILE A 5 13.36 3.21 -43.99
N VAL A 6 14.43 3.96 -44.28
CA VAL A 6 15.54 4.18 -43.34
C VAL A 6 15.06 4.92 -42.09
N ILE A 7 14.25 5.98 -42.25
CA ILE A 7 13.68 6.72 -41.11
C ILE A 7 12.80 5.81 -40.26
N SER A 8 11.95 4.99 -40.90
CA SER A 8 11.10 4.04 -40.17
C SER A 8 11.91 3.04 -39.34
N ILE A 9 13.03 2.56 -39.86
CA ILE A 9 13.92 1.64 -39.13
C ILE A 9 14.58 2.35 -37.93
N MET A 10 15.03 3.59 -38.11
CA MET A 10 15.63 4.36 -37.01
C MET A 10 14.65 4.60 -35.86
N VAL A 11 13.39 4.93 -36.17
CA VAL A 11 12.34 5.13 -35.16
C VAL A 11 12.06 3.83 -34.40
N LEU A 12 11.91 2.70 -35.11
CA LEU A 12 11.71 1.39 -34.48
C LEU A 12 12.88 0.99 -33.58
N CYS A 13 14.11 1.25 -34.03
CA CYS A 13 15.33 0.96 -33.25
C CYS A 13 15.39 1.82 -31.97
N GLY A 14 15.04 3.11 -32.07
CA GLY A 14 14.95 4.01 -30.91
C GLY A 14 13.93 3.54 -29.87
N ILE A 15 12.74 3.11 -30.32
CA ILE A 15 11.70 2.55 -29.43
C ILE A 15 12.20 1.27 -28.76
N ALA A 16 12.85 0.37 -29.50
CA ALA A 16 13.40 -0.87 -28.94
C ALA A 16 14.45 -0.60 -27.85
N LEU A 17 15.34 0.36 -28.06
CA LEU A 17 16.35 0.76 -27.06
C LEU A 17 15.70 1.34 -25.80
N LEU A 18 14.65 2.17 -25.94
CA LEU A 18 13.89 2.68 -24.81
C LEU A 18 13.24 1.56 -24.00
N ILE A 19 12.60 0.59 -24.68
CA ILE A 19 11.99 -0.57 -24.02
C ILE A 19 13.06 -1.34 -23.23
N LEU A 20 14.19 -1.68 -23.87
CA LEU A 20 15.29 -2.40 -23.21
C LEU A 20 15.80 -1.64 -21.98
N TYR A 21 15.96 -0.33 -22.08
CA TYR A 21 16.39 0.51 -20.96
C TYR A 21 15.41 0.44 -19.78
N THR A 22 14.09 0.55 -20.03
CA THR A 22 13.08 0.43 -18.97
C THR A 22 13.05 -0.95 -18.31
N VAL A 23 13.29 -2.02 -19.08
CA VAL A 23 13.38 -3.38 -18.56
C VAL A 23 14.59 -3.55 -17.64
N THR A 24 15.76 -3.02 -18.03
CA THR A 24 16.97 -3.11 -17.19
C THR A 24 16.77 -2.45 -15.83
N ILE A 25 16.21 -1.23 -15.79
CA ILE A 25 15.91 -0.53 -14.53
C ILE A 25 14.95 -1.35 -13.66
N SER A 26 13.93 -1.98 -14.26
CA SER A 26 12.97 -2.80 -13.50
C SER A 26 13.64 -4.00 -12.83
N LYS A 27 14.68 -4.58 -13.47
CA LYS A 27 15.44 -5.70 -12.91
C LYS A 27 16.33 -5.25 -11.75
N GLU A 28 17.08 -4.16 -11.94
CA GLU A 28 17.97 -3.61 -10.90
C GLU A 28 17.19 -3.28 -9.62
N LYS A 29 16.03 -2.61 -9.75
CA LYS A 29 15.17 -2.31 -8.60
C LYS A 29 14.66 -3.57 -7.89
N LYS A 30 14.30 -4.60 -8.65
CA LYS A 30 13.85 -5.88 -8.10
C LYS A 30 14.96 -6.61 -7.35
N GLU A 31 16.18 -6.59 -7.88
CA GLU A 31 17.36 -7.16 -7.21
C GLU A 31 17.67 -6.42 -5.91
N GLU A 32 17.69 -5.09 -5.94
CA GLU A 32 17.88 -4.26 -4.75
C GLU A 32 16.81 -4.53 -3.68
N PHE A 33 15.55 -4.66 -4.10
CA PHE A 33 14.44 -5.01 -3.23
C PHE A 33 14.64 -6.40 -2.60
N ASN A 34 15.03 -7.40 -3.39
CA ASN A 34 15.25 -8.76 -2.91
C ASN A 34 16.41 -8.82 -1.91
N GLU A 35 17.52 -8.13 -2.18
CA GLU A 35 18.65 -8.05 -1.26
C GLU A 35 18.26 -7.38 0.06
N TRP A 36 17.52 -6.27 -0.03
CA TRP A 36 17.02 -5.57 1.14
C TRP A 36 16.06 -6.42 1.96
N LYS A 37 15.09 -7.08 1.31
CA LYS A 37 14.16 -8.01 1.95
C LYS A 37 14.92 -9.14 2.63
N LYS A 38 15.93 -9.73 1.99
CA LYS A 38 16.77 -10.77 2.59
C LYS A 38 17.50 -10.27 3.84
N LYS A 39 18.04 -9.04 3.82
CA LYS A 39 18.66 -8.43 5.01
C LYS A 39 17.65 -8.29 6.16
N LEU A 40 16.40 -7.95 5.85
CA LEU A 40 15.33 -7.86 6.84
C LEU A 40 14.92 -9.22 7.38
N GLU A 41 14.83 -10.24 6.51
CA GLU A 41 14.50 -11.60 6.92
C GLU A 41 15.59 -12.22 7.82
N LEU A 42 16.85 -11.90 7.56
CA LEU A 42 17.95 -12.26 8.46
C LEU A 42 17.84 -11.56 9.82
N LYS A 43 17.30 -10.34 9.87
CA LYS A 43 17.19 -9.54 11.08
C LYS A 43 15.95 -9.86 11.92
N TYR A 44 14.82 -10.09 11.27
CA TYR A 44 13.49 -10.20 11.90
C TYR A 44 12.85 -11.58 11.73
N GLY A 45 13.51 -12.52 11.05
CA GLY A 45 12.94 -13.81 10.66
C GLY A 45 12.11 -13.72 9.39
N GLY A 46 11.49 -14.83 9.00
CA GLY A 46 10.70 -14.90 7.75
C GLY A 46 9.57 -13.88 7.71
N THR A 47 9.37 -13.26 6.54
CA THR A 47 8.28 -12.28 6.34
C THR A 47 6.92 -12.98 6.41
N THR A 48 6.00 -12.45 7.20
CA THR A 48 4.62 -12.99 7.34
C THR A 48 3.75 -12.61 6.14
N LEU A 49 3.84 -11.36 5.69
CA LEU A 49 3.06 -10.85 4.56
C LEU A 49 3.86 -9.79 3.79
N VAL A 50 3.75 -9.84 2.47
CA VAL A 50 4.27 -8.82 1.56
C VAL A 50 3.09 -8.24 0.78
N ILE A 51 2.92 -6.91 0.81
CA ILE A 51 1.90 -6.21 0.04
C ILE A 51 2.61 -5.27 -0.94
N GLN A 52 2.38 -5.46 -2.24
CA GLN A 52 2.84 -4.52 -3.26
C GLN A 52 1.79 -3.44 -3.47
N THR A 53 2.19 -2.18 -3.38
CA THR A 53 1.30 -1.01 -3.45
C THR A 53 1.31 -0.37 -4.83
N GLY A 54 2.36 -0.62 -5.62
CA GLY A 54 2.53 -0.17 -7.00
C GLY A 54 2.86 -1.31 -7.97
N ILE A 55 3.19 -0.92 -9.21
CA ILE A 55 3.52 -1.85 -10.31
C ILE A 55 4.98 -2.34 -10.19
N TYR A 56 5.84 -1.56 -9.53
CA TYR A 56 7.24 -1.91 -9.33
C TYR A 56 7.45 -2.58 -7.97
N GLU A 57 8.19 -3.69 -7.97
CA GLU A 57 8.67 -4.34 -6.76
C GLU A 57 9.86 -3.54 -6.22
N ASP A 58 9.59 -2.57 -5.35
CA ASP A 58 10.62 -1.76 -4.70
C ASP A 58 10.26 -1.43 -3.24
N LYS A 59 11.22 -0.83 -2.52
CA LYS A 59 11.09 -0.54 -1.08
C LYS A 59 10.00 0.47 -0.77
N ASP A 60 9.77 1.41 -1.67
CA ASP A 60 8.82 2.51 -1.49
C ASP A 60 7.39 2.07 -1.84
N ASN A 61 7.27 1.09 -2.73
CA ASN A 61 6.01 0.51 -3.19
C ASN A 61 5.69 -0.83 -2.53
N SER A 62 6.25 -1.12 -1.35
CA SER A 62 6.02 -2.37 -0.63
C SER A 62 5.76 -2.16 0.86
N ILE A 63 4.95 -3.06 1.41
CA ILE A 63 4.74 -3.21 2.85
C ILE A 63 5.16 -4.63 3.24
N LEU A 64 6.04 -4.74 4.21
CA LEU A 64 6.48 -6.02 4.77
C LEU A 64 5.98 -6.13 6.21
N VAL A 65 5.32 -7.24 6.54
CA VAL A 65 4.82 -7.52 7.88
C VAL A 65 5.60 -8.68 8.47
N PHE A 66 6.14 -8.49 9.66
CA PHE A 66 6.84 -9.50 10.46
C PHE A 66 6.06 -9.68 11.76
N ASP A 67 5.00 -10.49 11.73
CA ASP A 67 4.04 -10.54 12.83
C ASP A 67 4.62 -11.13 14.12
N CYS A 68 5.53 -12.10 14.01
CA CYS A 68 6.24 -12.67 15.16
C CYS A 68 7.04 -11.61 15.93
N GLN A 69 7.57 -10.61 15.23
CA GLN A 69 8.36 -9.52 15.82
C GLN A 69 7.53 -8.27 16.11
N LYS A 70 6.23 -8.26 15.76
CA LYS A 70 5.35 -7.08 15.83
C LYS A 70 5.94 -5.86 15.12
N ILE A 71 6.49 -6.11 13.93
CA ILE A 71 7.11 -5.12 13.06
C ILE A 71 6.38 -5.05 11.72
N ILE A 72 6.26 -3.83 11.21
CA ILE A 72 5.78 -3.54 9.87
C ILE A 72 6.71 -2.51 9.22
N ILE A 73 7.03 -2.72 7.95
CA ILE A 73 7.89 -1.84 7.17
C ILE A 73 7.05 -1.25 6.07
N MET A 74 7.07 0.07 5.96
CA MET A 74 6.28 0.85 4.99
C MET A 74 7.17 1.94 4.41
N ASN A 75 7.16 2.08 3.08
CA ASN A 75 8.00 3.03 2.34
C ASN A 75 9.48 2.93 2.76
N GLY A 76 10.01 1.70 2.83
CA GLY A 76 11.39 1.42 3.27
C GLY A 76 11.70 1.65 4.75
N ILE A 77 10.78 2.21 5.55
CA ILE A 77 11.01 2.57 6.97
C ILE A 77 10.36 1.52 7.89
N THR A 78 11.10 1.13 8.93
CA THR A 78 10.62 0.17 9.94
C THR A 78 9.79 0.86 11.03
N TYR A 79 8.67 0.24 11.38
CA TYR A 79 7.78 0.62 12.48
C TYR A 79 7.44 -0.60 13.33
N THR A 80 7.35 -0.41 14.64
CA THR A 80 6.75 -1.38 15.55
C THR A 80 5.24 -1.21 15.57
N TYR A 81 4.51 -2.26 15.88
CA TYR A 81 3.04 -2.22 15.94
C TYR A 81 2.53 -1.15 16.90
N ASN A 82 3.18 -0.97 18.06
CA ASN A 82 2.80 0.02 19.08
C ASN A 82 2.96 1.48 18.62
N GLU A 83 3.74 1.71 17.57
CA GLU A 83 3.86 3.03 16.95
C GLU A 83 2.66 3.37 16.06
N ILE A 84 1.87 2.39 15.62
CA ILE A 84 0.68 2.65 14.81
C ILE A 84 -0.49 3.04 15.71
N LEU A 85 -0.99 4.25 15.51
CA LEU A 85 -2.04 4.84 16.33
C LEU A 85 -3.42 4.66 15.72
N ASP A 86 -3.55 4.97 14.43
CA ASP A 86 -4.78 4.95 13.67
C ASP A 86 -4.48 5.03 12.17
N PHE A 87 -5.50 4.89 11.33
CA PHE A 87 -5.40 5.17 9.90
C PHE A 87 -6.71 5.75 9.33
N ASP A 88 -6.60 6.41 8.19
CA ASP A 88 -7.71 6.82 7.34
C ASP A 88 -7.43 6.58 5.86
N ILE A 89 -8.49 6.66 5.04
CA ILE A 89 -8.40 6.43 3.61
C ILE A 89 -9.05 7.59 2.88
N ASN A 90 -8.33 8.18 1.93
CA ASN A 90 -8.73 9.34 1.13
C ASN A 90 -9.17 10.54 1.99
N ASN A 91 -8.51 10.75 3.14
CA ASN A 91 -8.88 11.78 4.13
C ASN A 91 -10.34 11.66 4.60
N GLN A 92 -10.93 10.48 4.52
CA GLN A 92 -12.22 10.19 5.15
C GLN A 92 -12.01 9.96 6.65
N MET A 93 -13.09 9.95 7.44
CA MET A 93 -13.01 9.92 8.91
C MET A 93 -12.16 8.73 9.44
N SER A 94 -11.50 8.88 10.60
CA SER A 94 -10.55 7.87 11.11
C SER A 94 -11.24 6.56 11.55
N TYR A 95 -10.48 5.45 11.55
CA TYR A 95 -10.99 4.16 12.04
C TYR A 95 -11.44 4.21 13.51
N LYS A 96 -10.84 5.03 14.38
CA LYS A 96 -11.25 5.16 15.79
C LYS A 96 -12.50 6.02 16.05
N THR A 97 -12.72 7.10 15.30
CA THR A 97 -13.88 8.03 15.49
C THR A 97 -15.24 7.37 15.19
N SER A 98 -15.17 6.18 14.66
CA SER A 98 -16.21 5.28 14.23
C SER A 98 -17.08 4.64 15.32
N THR A 99 -16.68 4.72 16.59
CA THR A 99 -17.38 4.05 17.70
C THR A 99 -18.33 4.95 18.49
N SER A 100 -18.15 6.28 18.48
CA SER A 100 -18.95 7.21 19.31
C SER A 100 -19.99 8.03 18.55
N THR A 101 -19.90 8.15 17.23
CA THR A 101 -20.80 9.04 16.47
C THR A 101 -21.10 8.48 15.08
N GLY A 102 -21.93 7.44 15.00
CA GLY A 102 -22.67 7.07 13.76
C GLY A 102 -21.89 7.01 12.43
N SER A 103 -20.57 6.85 12.44
CA SER A 103 -19.73 6.99 11.26
C SER A 103 -19.66 5.68 10.47
N MET A 104 -19.74 5.79 9.14
CA MET A 104 -19.73 4.67 8.20
C MET A 104 -18.47 3.79 8.31
N LEU A 105 -17.33 4.32 8.78
CA LEU A 105 -16.08 3.55 8.89
C LEU A 105 -16.14 2.44 9.94
N GLY A 106 -16.74 2.70 11.11
CA GLY A 106 -16.92 1.69 12.15
C GLY A 106 -17.94 0.66 11.77
N ARG A 107 -19.06 1.14 11.23
CA ARG A 107 -20.18 0.27 10.88
C ARG A 107 -19.86 -0.62 9.68
N ALA A 108 -19.06 -0.16 8.71
CA ALA A 108 -18.62 -0.99 7.59
C ALA A 108 -17.51 -2.01 7.96
N VAL A 109 -16.80 -1.77 9.06
CA VAL A 109 -15.72 -2.64 9.55
C VAL A 109 -16.20 -3.59 10.66
N VAL A 110 -17.28 -3.24 11.38
CA VAL A 110 -17.90 -4.02 12.48
C VAL A 110 -19.17 -4.77 12.04
N GLY A 111 -19.89 -4.31 11.01
CA GLY A 111 -21.07 -4.98 10.47
C GLY A 111 -20.75 -5.91 9.30
N GLY A 112 -20.56 -7.20 9.56
CA GLY A 112 -20.60 -8.21 8.49
C GLY A 112 -19.64 -9.39 8.64
N VAL A 113 -19.81 -10.20 9.69
CA VAL A 113 -19.23 -11.56 9.75
C VAL A 113 -19.81 -12.48 8.66
N LEU A 114 -20.85 -12.06 7.93
CA LEU A 114 -21.53 -12.89 6.92
C LEU A 114 -21.48 -12.35 5.47
N THR A 115 -20.87 -11.18 5.19
CA THR A 115 -20.82 -10.60 3.82
C THR A 115 -19.53 -9.83 3.45
N GLY A 116 -18.37 -10.16 4.03
CA GLY A 116 -17.07 -9.69 3.51
C GLY A 116 -16.54 -8.38 4.13
N GLY A 117 -15.80 -8.52 5.23
CA GLY A 117 -15.08 -7.45 5.90
C GLY A 117 -14.18 -6.63 4.96
N VAL A 118 -14.08 -5.33 5.23
CA VAL A 118 -13.36 -4.31 4.44
C VAL A 118 -13.94 -4.04 3.03
N GLY A 119 -14.50 -5.04 2.34
CA GLY A 119 -15.08 -4.89 1.00
C GLY A 119 -16.28 -3.93 0.93
N ALA A 120 -17.13 -3.92 1.95
CA ALA A 120 -18.25 -2.97 2.04
C ALA A 120 -17.79 -1.52 2.29
N PHE A 121 -16.65 -1.33 2.97
CA PHE A 121 -16.08 -0.01 3.26
C PHE A 121 -15.58 0.66 1.98
N VAL A 122 -14.67 -0.02 1.25
CA VAL A 122 -14.17 0.54 -0.01
C VAL A 122 -15.29 0.59 -1.05
N GLY A 123 -16.24 -0.34 -1.04
CA GLY A 123 -17.45 -0.29 -1.88
C GLY A 123 -18.29 0.97 -1.65
N GLY A 124 -18.54 1.36 -0.40
CA GLY A 124 -19.27 2.59 -0.05
C GLY A 124 -18.50 3.88 -0.37
N ALA A 125 -17.20 3.92 -0.08
CA ALA A 125 -16.34 5.04 -0.44
C ALA A 125 -16.24 5.21 -1.97
N THR A 126 -16.18 4.10 -2.71
CA THR A 126 -16.17 4.07 -4.19
C THR A 126 -17.51 4.51 -4.74
N ALA A 127 -18.64 4.04 -4.19
CA ALA A 127 -19.98 4.42 -4.63
C ALA A 127 -20.23 5.94 -4.49
N ARG A 128 -19.77 6.56 -3.40
CA ARG A 128 -19.86 8.02 -3.19
C ARG A 128 -18.97 8.84 -4.12
N LYS A 129 -17.97 8.21 -4.75
CA LYS A 129 -16.97 8.83 -5.63
C LYS A 129 -17.22 8.61 -7.13
N LYS A 130 -18.07 7.66 -7.52
CA LYS A 130 -18.44 7.38 -8.93
C LYS A 130 -19.07 8.57 -9.68
N THR A 131 -19.35 9.71 -9.04
CA THR A 131 -19.85 10.93 -9.68
C THR A 131 -18.75 11.80 -10.31
N LYS A 132 -17.46 11.46 -10.18
CA LYS A 132 -16.35 12.17 -10.85
C LYS A 132 -15.41 11.21 -11.58
N THR A 133 -15.36 11.36 -12.91
CA THR A 133 -14.54 10.62 -13.88
C THR A 133 -13.06 11.05 -13.80
N THR A 134 -12.32 10.56 -12.81
CA THR A 134 -10.85 10.65 -12.81
C THR A 134 -10.31 9.35 -12.21
N ILE A 135 -9.23 8.81 -12.78
CA ILE A 135 -8.52 7.65 -12.23
C ILE A 135 -7.97 8.07 -10.86
N GLU A 136 -8.75 7.84 -9.79
CA GLU A 136 -8.41 8.28 -8.45
C GLU A 136 -7.51 7.24 -7.77
N LYS A 137 -6.27 7.64 -7.47
CA LYS A 137 -5.38 6.92 -6.55
C LYS A 137 -5.98 6.94 -5.15
N TYR A 138 -6.08 5.78 -4.52
CA TYR A 138 -6.38 5.66 -3.10
C TYR A 138 -5.18 6.13 -2.29
N LYS A 139 -5.44 6.92 -1.25
CA LYS A 139 -4.45 7.35 -0.26
C LYS A 139 -4.80 6.71 1.08
N VAL A 140 -3.91 5.93 1.65
CA VAL A 140 -4.02 5.41 3.02
C VAL A 140 -3.07 6.23 3.89
N ASN A 141 -3.62 6.98 4.82
CA ASN A 141 -2.89 7.79 5.78
C ASN A 141 -2.79 7.02 7.09
N ILE A 142 -1.59 6.85 7.62
CA ILE A 142 -1.31 6.05 8.81
C ILE A 142 -0.67 6.97 9.83
N TYR A 143 -1.31 7.11 10.98
CA TYR A 143 -0.86 7.97 12.07
C TYR A 143 0.12 7.22 12.96
N ILE A 144 1.32 7.75 13.08
CA ILE A 144 2.46 7.12 13.75
C ILE A 144 2.83 7.90 15.02
N ARG A 145 3.18 7.19 16.08
CA ARG A 145 3.72 7.71 17.34
C ARG A 145 5.18 8.16 17.21
N ARG A 146 5.47 9.03 16.24
CA ARG A 146 6.80 9.63 16.00
C ARG A 146 6.64 11.11 15.72
N MET A 147 7.12 11.97 16.63
CA MET A 147 6.91 13.43 16.49
C MET A 147 7.61 14.05 15.28
N ASN A 148 8.73 13.46 14.84
CA ASN A 148 9.46 13.90 13.65
C ASN A 148 8.86 13.40 12.33
N SER A 149 7.99 12.39 12.37
CA SER A 149 7.34 11.80 11.20
C SER A 149 6.01 11.14 11.59
N PRO A 150 4.98 11.92 11.96
CA PRO A 150 3.76 11.40 12.56
C PRO A 150 2.77 10.83 11.54
N LEU A 151 3.06 10.94 10.24
CA LEU A 151 2.17 10.53 9.17
C LEU A 151 2.95 9.75 8.11
N VAL A 152 2.44 8.57 7.76
CA VAL A 152 2.89 7.79 6.60
C VAL A 152 1.74 7.70 5.62
N THR A 153 1.99 8.05 4.36
CA THR A 153 1.00 7.96 3.29
C THR A 153 1.40 6.90 2.29
N ILE A 154 0.49 5.96 2.02
CA ILE A 154 0.62 4.92 1.01
C ILE A 154 -0.40 5.19 -0.08
N THR A 155 0.04 5.19 -1.34
CA THR A 155 -0.86 5.40 -2.48
C THR A 155 -0.92 4.17 -3.37
N THR A 156 -2.12 3.82 -3.82
CA THR A 156 -2.31 2.71 -4.75
C THR A 156 -3.54 2.96 -5.63
N GLU A 157 -3.55 2.38 -6.83
CA GLU A 157 -4.71 2.43 -7.73
C GLU A 157 -5.65 1.24 -7.50
N TYR A 158 -5.23 0.26 -6.68
CA TYR A 158 -5.91 -1.01 -6.53
C TYR A 158 -6.72 -1.07 -5.23
N VAL A 159 -8.05 -1.17 -5.35
CA VAL A 159 -8.98 -1.39 -4.22
C VAL A 159 -8.61 -2.60 -3.37
N SER A 160 -8.21 -3.69 -4.02
CA SER A 160 -7.82 -4.93 -3.34
C SER A 160 -6.63 -4.70 -2.40
N VAL A 161 -5.66 -3.89 -2.81
CA VAL A 161 -4.49 -3.53 -2.00
C VAL A 161 -4.92 -2.70 -0.79
N VAL A 162 -5.78 -1.70 -0.99
CA VAL A 162 -6.35 -0.90 0.12
C VAL A 162 -7.07 -1.79 1.14
N ASN A 163 -7.84 -2.77 0.66
CA ASN A 163 -8.56 -3.69 1.53
C ASN A 163 -7.60 -4.49 2.42
N THR A 164 -6.54 -5.03 1.83
CA THR A 164 -5.51 -5.79 2.54
C THR A 164 -4.78 -4.91 3.56
N ILE A 165 -4.36 -3.70 3.17
CA ILE A 165 -3.70 -2.75 4.08
C ILE A 165 -4.60 -2.43 5.28
N SER A 166 -5.88 -2.13 5.03
CA SER A 166 -6.83 -1.81 6.08
C SER A 166 -7.03 -2.95 7.06
N ALA A 167 -7.11 -4.19 6.57
CA ALA A 167 -7.25 -5.38 7.41
C ALA A 167 -6.02 -5.59 8.31
N VAL A 168 -4.82 -5.42 7.75
CA VAL A 168 -3.56 -5.53 8.51
C VAL A 168 -3.49 -4.45 9.59
N LEU A 169 -3.71 -3.19 9.23
CA LEU A 169 -3.65 -2.07 10.17
C LEU A 169 -4.70 -2.21 11.28
N LYS A 170 -5.92 -2.65 10.93
CA LYS A 170 -6.97 -2.95 11.91
C LYS A 170 -6.51 -4.01 12.92
N ASN A 171 -5.99 -5.14 12.45
CA ASN A 171 -5.52 -6.21 13.33
C ASN A 171 -4.41 -5.74 14.27
N ILE A 172 -3.50 -4.90 13.78
CA ILE A 172 -2.44 -4.28 14.59
C ILE A 172 -3.05 -3.39 15.68
N ILE A 173 -3.93 -2.45 15.30
CA ILE A 173 -4.53 -1.48 16.23
C ILE A 173 -5.42 -2.16 17.28
N ASP A 174 -6.28 -3.10 16.86
CA ASP A 174 -7.15 -3.85 17.75
C ASP A 174 -6.33 -4.73 18.71
N GLY A 175 -5.20 -5.27 18.24
CA GLY A 175 -4.25 -6.01 19.07
C GLY A 175 -3.62 -5.12 20.16
N ASN A 176 -3.15 -3.93 19.78
CA ASN A 176 -2.54 -2.98 20.72
C ASN A 176 -3.53 -2.54 21.82
N ASN A 177 -4.81 -2.32 21.48
CA ASN A 177 -5.83 -1.91 22.44
C ASN A 177 -6.23 -3.01 23.44
N LYS A 178 -5.98 -4.29 23.13
CA LYS A 178 -6.24 -5.42 24.05
C LYS A 178 -5.13 -5.62 25.09
N MET A 179 -3.97 -5.02 24.86
CA MET A 179 -2.79 -5.13 25.74
C MET A 179 -2.65 -3.97 26.72
N SER A 180 -3.46 -2.91 26.57
CA SER A 180 -3.54 -1.77 27.50
C SER A 180 -4.63 -1.97 28.54
#